data_AF-A0A434G3Q7-F1
#
_entry.id   AF-A0A434G3Q7-F1
#
_cell.length_a   1.000
_cell.length_b   1.000
_cell.length_c   1.000
_cell.angle_alpha   90.00
_cell.angle_beta   90.00
_cell.angle_gamma   90.00
#
_symmetry.space_group_name_H-M   'P 1'
#
loop_
_entity.id
_entity.type
_entity.pdbx_description
1 polymer ?
#
loop_
_entity_poly.entity_id
_entity_poly.type
_entity_poly.pdbx_seq_one_letter_code
_entity_poly.pdbx_strand_id
1 'polypeptide(L)' 'MFVTPAYAQGVGASPDMFISILPFVLIFVIMYFLIIRPQRAQLKKRQEMLTAVRRGDTVVTGGGFIGKVTKVIDDNELE' A
#
# COMPACT_ATOMS: atom_id res chain seq x y z
N MET A 1 41.20 9.41 2.09
CA MET A 1 39.78 9.17 1.75
C MET A 1 39.70 8.95 0.25
N PHE A 2 39.50 7.69 -0.16
CA PHE A 2 39.31 7.31 -1.56
C PHE A 2 37.85 7.55 -1.92
N VAL A 3 37.53 8.75 -2.40
CA VAL A 3 36.22 9.00 -3.02
C VAL A 3 36.26 8.37 -4.40
N THR A 4 35.51 7.29 -4.59
CA THR A 4 35.28 6.70 -5.90
C THR A 4 34.58 7.75 -6.78
N PRO A 5 35.09 8.07 -7.97
CA PRO A 5 34.42 8.99 -8.87
C PRO A 5 33.08 8.38 -9.29
N ALA A 6 31.99 9.00 -8.85
CA ALA A 6 30.66 8.70 -9.36
C ALA A 6 30.56 9.28 -10.77
N TYR A 7 30.68 8.43 -11.77
CA TYR A 7 30.41 8.81 -13.15
C TYR A 7 28.91 9.03 -13.32
N ALA A 8 28.47 10.29 -13.32
CA ALA A 8 27.18 10.69 -13.84
C ALA A 8 27.26 10.60 -15.38
N GLN A 9 27.00 9.41 -15.90
CA GLN A 9 27.06 9.11 -17.33
C GLN A 9 25.89 9.82 -18.03
N GLY A 10 26.22 10.81 -18.87
CA GLY A 10 25.26 11.60 -19.62
C GLY A 10 24.36 10.75 -20.52
N VAL A 11 23.07 11.09 -20.53
CA VAL A 11 22.00 10.38 -21.24
C VAL A 11 22.12 10.59 -22.75
N GLY A 12 22.91 9.74 -23.43
CA GLY A 12 22.87 9.55 -24.88
C GLY A 12 22.24 8.21 -25.22
N ALA A 13 21.15 8.20 -25.98
CA ALA A 13 20.37 7.00 -26.29
C ALA A 13 21.15 6.00 -27.17
N SER A 14 21.93 5.12 -26.53
CA SER A 14 22.53 3.92 -27.10
C SER A 14 21.80 2.67 -26.57
N PRO A 15 21.89 1.49 -27.22
CA PRO A 15 21.35 0.23 -26.70
C PRO A 15 21.81 -0.08 -25.27
N ASP A 16 23.00 0.40 -24.89
CA ASP A 16 23.55 0.32 -23.54
C ASP A 16 22.71 1.07 -22.49
N MET A 17 21.91 2.06 -22.91
CA MET A 17 21.00 2.81 -22.03
C MET A 17 19.82 1.96 -21.54
N PHE A 18 19.26 1.10 -22.38
CA PHE A 18 18.19 0.20 -21.95
C PHE A 18 18.70 -0.80 -20.89
N ILE A 19 19.93 -1.28 -21.07
CA ILE A 19 20.58 -2.19 -20.12
C ILE A 19 20.93 -1.46 -18.82
N SER A 20 21.35 -0.18 -18.87
CA SER A 20 21.71 0.60 -17.67
C SER A 20 20.51 1.13 -16.89
N ILE A 21 19.34 1.32 -17.53
CA ILE A 21 18.09 1.74 -16.86
C ILE A 21 17.34 0.54 -16.25
N LEU A 22 17.57 -0.67 -16.76
CA LEU A 22 16.92 -1.90 -16.30
C LEU A 22 17.00 -2.15 -14.79
N PRO A 23 18.15 -1.97 -14.09
CA PRO A 23 18.25 -2.16 -12.65
C PRO A 23 17.38 -1.16 -11.87
N PHE A 24 17.32 0.09 -12.31
CA PHE A 24 16.51 1.13 -11.65
C PHE A 24 15.02 0.83 -11.79
N VAL A 25 14.55 0.47 -12.99
CA VAL A 25 13.16 0.08 -13.22
C VAL A 25 12.80 -1.17 -12.41
N LEU A 26 13.70 -2.16 -12.35
CA LEU A 26 13.50 -3.38 -11.59
C LEU A 26 13.35 -3.09 -10.08
N ILE A 27 14.16 -2.19 -9.52
CA ILE A 27 14.01 -1.73 -8.13
C ILE A 27 12.64 -1.07 -7.92
N PHE A 28 12.21 -0.18 -8.82
CA PHE A 28 10.89 0.44 -8.74
C PHE A 28 9.76 -0.59 -8.80
N VAL A 29 9.86 -1.59 -9.67
CA VAL A 29 8.87 -2.67 -9.79
C VAL A 29 8.82 -3.51 -8.51
N ILE A 30 9.97 -3.87 -7.93
CA ILE A 30 10.02 -4.60 -6.66
C ILE A 30 9.41 -3.78 -5.53
N MET A 31 9.79 -2.50 -5.41
CA MET A 31 9.25 -1.61 -4.37
C MET A 31 7.75 -1.39 -4.53
N TYR A 32 7.27 -1.20 -5.77
CA TYR A 32 5.85 -1.12 -6.09
C TYR A 32 5.13 -2.38 -5.62
N PHE A 33 5.64 -3.56 -5.99
CA PHE A 33 5.00 -4.82 -5.64
C PHE A 33 5.02 -5.10 -4.14
N LEU A 34 6.14 -4.82 -3.45
CA LEU A 34 6.28 -5.06 -2.02
C LEU A 34 5.48 -4.08 -1.17
N ILE A 35 5.25 -2.83 -1.58
CA ILE A 35 4.50 -1.86 -0.78
C ILE A 35 3.02 -1.85 -1.15
N ILE A 36 2.68 -1.78 -2.44
CA ILE A 36 1.30 -1.57 -2.87
C ILE A 36 0.46 -2.84 -2.71
N ARG A 37 1.05 -4.03 -2.89
CA ARG A 37 0.34 -5.29 -2.67
C ARG A 37 -0.12 -5.47 -1.21
N PRO A 38 0.74 -5.34 -0.18
CA PRO A 38 0.28 -5.48 1.20
C PRO A 38 -0.63 -4.33 1.63
N GLN A 39 -0.42 -3.10 1.14
CA GLN A 39 -1.32 -2.00 1.43
C GLN A 39 -2.74 -2.28 0.93
N ARG A 40 -2.89 -2.74 -0.33
CA ARG A 40 -4.19 -3.13 -0.89
C ARG A 40 -4.84 -4.26 -0.09
N ALA A 41 -4.07 -5.25 0.35
CA ALA A 41 -4.58 -6.36 1.15
C ALA A 41 -5.08 -5.90 2.54
N GLN A 42 -4.35 -5.00 3.20
CA GLN A 42 -4.75 -4.45 4.50
C GLN A 42 -6.01 -3.58 4.39
N LEU A 43 -6.10 -2.74 3.36
CA LEU A 43 -7.30 -1.94 3.08
C LEU A 43 -8.51 -2.83 2.80
N LYS A 44 -8.34 -3.87 1.97
CA LYS A 44 -9.42 -4.82 1.69
C LYS A 44 -9.88 -5.55 2.97
N LYS A 45 -8.95 -6.04 3.78
CA LYS A 45 -9.26 -6.68 5.07
C LYS A 45 -10.00 -5.74 6.01
N ARG A 46 -9.60 -4.46 6.07
CA ARG A 46 -10.32 -3.45 6.86
C ARG A 46 -11.75 -3.25 6.35
N GLN A 47 -11.92 -3.13 5.04
CA GLN A 47 -13.26 -2.99 4.44
C GLN A 47 -14.12 -4.23 4.72
N GLU A 48 -13.58 -5.43 4.53
CA GLU A 48 -14.27 -6.69 4.81
C GLU A 48 -14.69 -6.78 6.28
N MET A 49 -13.80 -6.41 7.22
CA MET A 49 -14.14 -6.35 8.65
C MET A 49 -15.28 -5.37 8.93
N LEU A 50 -15.30 -4.19 8.29
CA LEU A 50 -16.39 -3.22 8.46
C LEU A 50 -17.71 -3.75 7.90
N THR A 51 -17.70 -4.38 6.72
CA THR A 51 -18.90 -4.98 6.11
C THR A 51 -19.44 -6.20 6.87
N ALA A 52 -18.58 -6.90 7.60
CA ALA A 52 -18.97 -8.07 8.38
C ALA A 52 -19.66 -7.70 9.71
N VAL A 53 -19.52 -6.45 10.17
CA VAL A 53 -20.13 -5.99 11.42
C VAL A 53 -21.64 -5.87 11.26
N ARG A 54 -22.39 -6.53 12.14
CA ARG A 54 -23.86 -6.50 12.18
C ARG A 54 -24.36 -5.83 13.45
N ARG A 55 -25.64 -5.44 13.43
CA ARG A 55 -26.33 -4.95 14.63
C ARG A 55 -26.36 -6.07 15.67
N GLY A 56 -25.92 -5.75 16.87
CA GLY A 56 -25.83 -6.67 17.99
C GLY A 56 -24.43 -7.24 18.23
N ASP A 57 -23.47 -7.03 17.33
CA ASP A 57 -22.10 -7.51 17.51
C ASP A 57 -21.35 -6.71 18.57
N THR A 58 -20.51 -7.39 19.34
CA THR A 58 -19.59 -6.76 20.28
C THR A 58 -18.29 -6.45 19.56
N VAL A 59 -17.93 -5.18 19.45
CA VAL A 59 -16.74 -4.72 18.73
C VAL A 59 -15.78 -4.00 19.68
N VAL A 60 -14.49 -4.14 19.39
CA VAL A 60 -13.43 -3.37 20.05
C VAL A 60 -12.99 -2.26 19.12
N THR A 61 -13.19 -1.03 19.56
CA THR A 61 -12.79 0.17 18.81
C THR A 61 -11.26 0.36 18.88
N GLY A 62 -10.69 1.13 17.96
CA GLY A 62 -9.25 1.43 17.96
C GLY A 62 -8.73 2.13 19.22
N GLY A 63 -9.63 2.72 20.03
CA GLY A 63 -9.31 3.30 21.34
C GLY A 63 -9.37 2.32 22.52
N GLY A 64 -9.65 1.02 22.28
CA GLY A 64 -9.73 -0.01 23.32
C GLY A 64 -11.09 -0.12 24.01
N PHE A 65 -12.10 0.66 23.59
CA PHE A 65 -13.45 0.55 24.12
C PHE A 65 -14.18 -0.64 23.50
N ILE A 66 -14.82 -1.43 24.35
CA ILE A 66 -15.66 -2.57 23.99
C ILE A 66 -17.11 -2.10 24.03
N GLY A 67 -17.82 -2.21 22.90
CA GLY A 67 -19.20 -1.75 22.77
C GLY A 67 -20.04 -2.69 21.91
N LYS A 68 -21.36 -2.64 22.08
CA LYS A 68 -22.32 -3.40 21.27
C LYS A 68 -22.88 -2.49 20.16
N VAL A 69 -22.89 -2.99 18.92
CA VAL A 69 -23.36 -2.25 17.76
C VAL A 69 -24.88 -2.12 17.78
N THR A 70 -25.41 -0.91 17.89
CA THR A 70 -26.86 -0.64 17.97
C THR A 70 -27.50 -0.46 16.59
N LYS A 71 -26.84 0.28 15.69
CA LYS A 71 -27.23 0.47 14.29
C LYS A 71 -25.97 0.44 13.44
N VAL A 72 -26.01 -0.31 12.35
CA VAL A 72 -25.03 -0.19 11.25
C VAL A 72 -25.72 0.66 10.19
N ILE A 73 -25.05 1.74 9.79
CA ILE A 73 -25.44 2.61 8.69
C ILE A 73 -24.41 2.33 7.59
N ASP A 74 -24.87 1.89 6.43
CA ASP A 74 -24.00 1.67 5.28
C ASP A 74 -23.86 3.01 4.56
N ASP A 75 -22.66 3.36 4.10
CA ASP A 75 -22.41 4.64 3.40
C ASP A 75 -23.19 4.73 2.06
N ASN A 76 -23.83 3.64 1.63
CA ASN A 76 -24.77 3.60 0.49
C ASN A 76 -26.24 3.88 0.86
N GLU A 77 -26.57 4.01 2.16
CA GLU A 77 -27.89 4.45 2.62
C GLU A 77 -27.73 5.76 3.38
N LEU A 78 -27.91 6.87 2.65
CA LEU A 78 -28.19 8.18 3.24
C LEU A 78 -29.57 8.12 3.90
N GLU A 79 -29.65 7.87 5.22
CA GLU A 79 -30.73 8.31 6.14
C GLU A 79 -30.43 8.03 7.64
#